data_AF-A0A961QSV8-F1
#
_entry.id   AF-A0A961QSV8-F1
#
_cell.length_a   1.000
_cell.length_b   1.000
_cell.length_c   1.000
_cell.angle_alpha   90.00
_cell.angle_beta   90.00
_cell.angle_gamma   90.00
#
_symmetry.space_group_name_H-M   'P 1'
#
loop_
_entity.id
_entity.type
_entity.pdbx_description
1 polymer ?
#
loop_
_entity_poly.entity_id
_entity_poly.type
_entity_poly.pdbx_seq_one_letter_code
_entity_poly.pdbx_strand_id
1 'polypeptide(L)'
;MIRFIATLSLAALAAAPCRATEPEDLFAAHCAECHGPSRLGGLGPALIPETLGRMRGPALAEVIATGRPNTQMPAFSGELGADEIAALAAYLETPLSEVPAWGPEEIAASRSLDPGYVPAAAPVFDADPMNLFVVVESGDHHISVLDGDRFEVLDRFPTPFAVHGGPKFSPDGHFVFVMSRDGWVQKYDLWSLREVGRIRAGLNSRNIAISHDGKWLAVANYLPATVTILSTADLSVARVIAVTDRKGNPSRVSAVYQAPPRKSFILALKDAPEIWEIATDPEAPPQHEGFVHSFE
;
A
#
# COMPACT_ATOMS: atom_id res chain seq x y z
N MET A 1 7.82 -48.92 69.86
CA MET A 1 7.60 -48.99 68.39
C MET A 1 6.54 -47.95 68.06
N ILE A 2 6.95 -46.69 67.87
CA ILE A 2 7.19 -46.03 66.57
C ILE A 2 5.88 -45.80 65.78
N ARG A 3 5.68 -44.51 65.42
CA ARG A 3 4.86 -43.94 64.31
C ARG A 3 3.36 -43.68 64.56
N PHE A 4 2.74 -42.60 64.09
CA PHE A 4 3.10 -41.51 63.16
C PHE A 4 2.26 -40.27 63.54
N ILE A 5 2.88 -39.08 63.64
CA ILE A 5 2.17 -37.79 63.72
C ILE A 5 1.87 -37.38 62.29
N ALA A 6 0.58 -37.26 61.94
CA ALA A 6 0.13 -36.76 60.65
C ALA A 6 0.05 -35.23 60.71
N THR A 7 1.10 -34.55 60.24
CA THR A 7 1.08 -33.11 59.96
C THR A 7 0.33 -32.87 58.66
N LEU A 8 -0.83 -32.21 58.77
CA LEU A 8 -1.62 -31.74 57.63
C LEU A 8 -0.91 -30.51 57.04
N SER A 9 -0.12 -30.71 55.98
CA SER A 9 0.49 -29.62 55.23
C SER A 9 -0.56 -28.99 54.31
N LEU A 10 -0.99 -27.77 54.67
CA LEU A 10 -1.82 -26.93 53.82
C LEU A 10 -0.96 -26.44 52.64
N ALA A 11 -1.07 -27.10 51.50
CA ALA A 11 -0.45 -26.65 50.26
C ALA A 11 -1.17 -25.39 49.79
N ALA A 12 -0.52 -24.23 49.93
CA ALA A 12 -0.97 -23.00 49.30
C ALA A 12 -0.83 -23.19 47.78
N LEU A 13 -1.96 -23.31 47.08
CA LEU A 13 -2.01 -23.10 45.63
C LEU A 13 -1.63 -21.64 45.40
N ALA A 14 -0.36 -21.38 45.09
CA ALA A 14 0.03 -20.14 44.46
C ALA A 14 -0.69 -20.09 43.11
N ALA A 15 -1.70 -19.24 42.98
CA ALA A 15 -2.24 -18.86 41.69
C ALA A 15 -1.06 -18.40 40.84
N ALA A 16 -0.76 -19.14 39.77
CA ALA A 16 0.17 -18.65 38.77
C ALA A 16 -0.32 -17.26 38.35
N PRO A 17 0.55 -16.23 38.33
CA PRO A 17 0.12 -14.94 37.82
C PRO A 17 -0.43 -15.18 36.43
N CYS A 18 -1.68 -14.77 36.19
CA CYS A 18 -2.23 -14.68 34.85
C CYS A 18 -1.23 -13.81 34.09
N ARG A 19 -0.40 -14.42 33.23
CA ARG A 19 0.55 -13.66 32.42
C ARG A 19 -0.30 -12.73 31.60
N ALA A 20 -0.08 -11.42 31.76
CA ALA A 20 -0.63 -10.46 30.82
C ALA A 20 -0.20 -10.93 29.42
N THR A 21 -1.15 -10.99 28.48
CA THR A 21 -0.84 -11.35 27.10
C THR A 21 0.16 -10.33 26.58
N GLU A 22 1.29 -10.80 26.04
CA GLU A 22 2.31 -9.90 25.50
C GLU A 22 1.72 -9.16 24.28
N PRO A 23 1.99 -7.86 24.11
CA PRO A 23 1.38 -7.07 23.04
C PRO A 23 1.79 -7.53 21.64
N GLU A 24 2.92 -8.19 21.48
CA GLU A 24 3.33 -8.88 20.25
C GLU A 24 2.35 -9.99 19.87
N ASP A 25 1.94 -10.81 20.85
CA ASP A 25 0.99 -11.91 20.64
C ASP A 25 -0.40 -11.37 20.31
N LEU A 26 -0.82 -10.30 21.00
CA LEU A 26 -2.05 -9.58 20.68
C LEU A 26 -2.01 -9.01 19.25
N PHE A 27 -0.88 -8.42 18.84
CA PHE A 27 -0.74 -7.87 17.50
C PHE A 27 -0.80 -8.99 16.45
N ALA A 28 -0.11 -10.11 16.69
CA ALA A 28 -0.12 -11.26 15.81
C ALA A 28 -1.55 -11.85 15.65
N ALA A 29 -2.31 -11.92 16.74
CA ALA A 29 -3.66 -12.47 16.75
C ALA A 29 -4.72 -11.56 16.11
N HIS A 30 -4.62 -10.24 16.31
CA HIS A 30 -5.73 -9.33 15.98
C HIS A 30 -5.40 -8.30 14.89
N CYS A 31 -4.12 -8.05 14.60
CA CYS A 31 -3.71 -6.92 13.76
C CYS A 31 -2.90 -7.34 12.53
N ALA A 32 -2.09 -8.39 12.64
CA ALA A 32 -1.09 -8.77 11.64
C ALA A 32 -1.71 -9.18 10.29
N GLU A 33 -2.92 -9.74 10.28
CA GLU A 33 -3.63 -10.12 9.04
C GLU A 33 -3.83 -8.91 8.11
N CYS A 34 -4.18 -7.76 8.69
CA CYS A 34 -4.37 -6.53 7.92
C CYS A 34 -3.08 -5.70 7.81
N HIS A 35 -2.31 -5.57 8.88
CA HIS A 35 -1.18 -4.63 8.96
C HIS A 35 0.18 -5.25 8.67
N GLY A 36 0.21 -6.55 8.37
CA GLY A 36 1.42 -7.34 8.16
C GLY A 36 2.10 -7.71 9.48
N PRO A 37 2.71 -8.91 9.58
CA PRO A 37 3.38 -9.36 10.81
C PRO A 37 4.60 -8.49 11.18
N SER A 38 5.19 -7.81 10.21
CA SER A 38 6.31 -6.88 10.41
C SER A 38 5.88 -5.45 10.74
N ARG A 39 4.57 -5.16 10.87
CA ARG A 39 4.00 -3.80 10.99
C ARG A 39 4.27 -2.88 9.78
N LEU A 40 4.85 -3.38 8.69
CA LEU A 40 5.18 -2.57 7.49
C LEU A 40 3.99 -2.35 6.55
N GLY A 41 2.81 -2.87 6.88
CA GLY A 41 1.57 -2.71 6.12
C GLY A 41 1.21 -3.94 5.28
N GLY A 42 -0.09 -4.05 4.98
CA GLY A 42 -0.68 -5.14 4.19
C GLY A 42 -1.95 -4.66 3.49
N LEU A 43 -3.13 -5.05 3.98
CA LEU A 43 -4.43 -4.44 3.66
C LEU A 43 -4.65 -3.10 4.38
N GLY A 44 -4.08 -2.97 5.58
CA GLY A 44 -4.01 -1.77 6.42
C GLY A 44 -2.64 -1.09 6.33
N PRO A 45 -2.53 0.21 6.67
CA PRO A 45 -1.26 0.95 6.59
C PRO A 45 -0.20 0.34 7.49
N ALA A 46 1.07 0.68 7.25
CA ALA A 46 2.14 0.38 8.20
C ALA A 46 1.84 1.00 9.57
N LEU A 47 2.07 0.25 10.65
CA LEU A 47 1.84 0.63 12.03
C LEU A 47 3.18 0.73 12.77
N ILE A 48 4.02 1.66 12.32
CA ILE A 48 5.31 1.97 12.92
C ILE A 48 5.35 3.46 13.31
N PRO A 49 6.22 3.88 14.24
CA PRO A 49 6.30 5.27 14.69
C PRO A 49 6.38 6.30 13.55
N GLU A 50 7.09 5.96 12.48
CA GLU A 50 7.32 6.79 11.29
C GLU A 50 6.02 7.07 10.52
N THR A 51 5.07 6.13 10.49
CA THR A 51 3.81 6.25 9.73
C THR A 51 2.62 6.64 10.59
N LEU A 52 2.69 6.43 11.90
CA LEU A 52 1.66 6.85 12.86
C LEU A 52 1.61 8.38 13.03
N GLY A 53 2.75 9.06 12.90
CA GLY A 53 2.84 10.51 12.99
C GLY A 53 2.28 11.02 14.33
N ARG A 54 1.19 11.81 14.28
CA ARG A 54 0.51 12.37 15.46
C ARG A 54 -0.47 11.39 16.13
N MET A 55 -0.76 10.24 15.51
CA MET A 55 -1.66 9.24 16.06
C MET A 55 -0.91 8.37 17.07
N ARG A 56 -0.84 8.83 18.32
CA ARG A 56 -0.09 8.21 19.41
C ARG A 56 -0.86 8.26 20.72
N GLY A 57 -0.46 7.44 21.66
CA GLY A 57 -0.97 7.37 23.02
C GLY A 57 -2.48 7.14 23.08
N PRO A 58 -3.23 7.94 23.85
CA PRO A 58 -4.68 7.76 24.01
C PRO A 58 -5.45 7.77 22.69
N ALA A 59 -5.02 8.56 21.70
CA ALA A 59 -5.69 8.61 20.41
C ALA A 59 -5.53 7.30 19.62
N LEU A 60 -4.40 6.61 19.77
CA LEU A 60 -4.19 5.30 19.14
C LEU A 60 -4.99 4.21 19.86
N ALA A 61 -5.00 4.22 21.19
CA ALA A 61 -5.83 3.32 22.00
C ALA A 61 -7.33 3.47 21.66
N GLU A 62 -7.81 4.69 21.49
CA GLU A 62 -9.20 4.97 21.10
C GLU A 62 -9.54 4.38 19.72
N VAL A 63 -8.62 4.50 18.75
CA VAL A 63 -8.79 3.91 17.41
C VAL A 63 -8.82 2.39 17.48
N ILE A 64 -8.01 1.76 18.33
CA ILE A 64 -8.07 0.30 18.53
C ILE A 64 -9.40 -0.08 19.19
N ALA A 65 -9.84 0.66 20.21
CA ALA A 65 -11.06 0.37 20.95
C ALA A 65 -12.34 0.52 20.10
N THR A 66 -12.43 1.59 19.31
CA THR A 66 -13.66 2.00 18.61
C THR A 66 -13.61 1.78 17.09
N GLY A 67 -12.45 1.39 16.57
CA GLY A 67 -12.25 1.24 15.13
C GLY A 67 -12.24 2.58 14.39
N ARG A 68 -12.46 2.53 13.08
CA ARG A 68 -12.64 3.74 12.27
C ARG A 68 -13.92 3.63 11.43
N PRO A 69 -14.91 4.52 11.65
CA PRO A 69 -16.13 4.54 10.85
C PRO A 69 -15.84 4.65 9.35
N ASN A 70 -16.63 3.93 8.55
CA ASN A 70 -16.50 3.87 7.08
C ASN A 70 -15.14 3.36 6.59
N THR A 71 -14.49 2.49 7.37
CA THR A 71 -13.27 1.79 6.95
C THR A 71 -13.35 0.30 7.32
N GLN A 72 -12.38 -0.47 6.86
CA GLN A 72 -12.22 -1.87 7.24
C GLN A 72 -11.54 -2.08 8.60
N MET A 73 -11.18 -1.01 9.34
CA MET A 73 -10.57 -1.13 10.67
C MET A 73 -11.67 -1.29 11.74
N PRO A 74 -11.88 -2.49 12.30
CA PRO A 74 -12.96 -2.75 13.24
C PRO A 74 -12.64 -2.21 14.64
N ALA A 75 -13.65 -2.25 15.51
CA ALA A 75 -13.52 -1.95 16.93
C ALA A 75 -13.12 -3.21 17.71
N PHE A 76 -12.12 -3.12 18.59
CA PHE A 76 -11.65 -4.26 19.39
C PHE A 76 -12.09 -4.22 20.86
N SER A 77 -12.84 -3.21 21.31
CA SER A 77 -13.34 -3.13 22.70
C SER A 77 -14.30 -4.25 23.11
N GLY A 78 -14.84 -5.02 22.16
CA GLY A 78 -15.62 -6.23 22.42
C GLY A 78 -14.77 -7.50 22.61
N GLU A 79 -13.50 -7.47 22.24
CA GLU A 79 -12.58 -8.62 22.24
C GLU A 79 -11.40 -8.44 23.19
N LEU A 80 -10.93 -7.20 23.35
CA LEU A 80 -9.74 -6.85 24.14
C LEU A 80 -10.11 -5.95 25.33
N GLY A 81 -9.47 -6.19 26.47
CA GLY A 81 -9.57 -5.34 27.65
C GLY A 81 -8.86 -3.99 27.45
N ALA A 82 -9.21 -3.00 28.27
CA ALA A 82 -8.60 -1.67 28.21
C ALA A 82 -7.07 -1.70 28.39
N ASP A 83 -6.57 -2.56 29.28
CA ASP A 83 -5.14 -2.72 29.53
C ASP A 83 -4.40 -3.36 28.34
N GLU A 84 -5.04 -4.32 27.65
CA GLU A 84 -4.52 -4.96 26.44
C GLU A 84 -4.47 -3.97 25.27
N ILE A 85 -5.52 -3.16 25.12
CA ILE A 85 -5.57 -2.08 24.12
C ILE A 85 -4.47 -1.04 24.39
N ALA A 86 -4.27 -0.66 25.66
CA ALA A 86 -3.22 0.26 26.04
C ALA A 86 -1.82 -0.34 25.77
N ALA A 87 -1.62 -1.62 26.06
CA ALA A 87 -0.38 -2.34 25.77
C ALA A 87 -0.09 -2.42 24.27
N LEU A 88 -1.11 -2.72 23.45
CA LEU A 88 -1.00 -2.69 21.99
C LEU A 88 -0.64 -1.30 21.47
N ALA A 89 -1.31 -0.24 21.96
CA ALA A 89 -1.00 1.12 21.55
C ALA A 89 0.45 1.49 21.86
N ALA A 90 0.94 1.14 23.06
CA ALA A 90 2.33 1.35 23.45
C ALA A 90 3.30 0.53 22.59
N TYR A 91 2.97 -0.73 22.27
CA TYR A 91 3.77 -1.58 21.40
C TYR A 91 3.91 -1.00 19.99
N LEU A 92 2.84 -0.46 19.40
CA LEU A 92 2.89 0.17 18.08
C LEU A 92 3.78 1.42 18.02
N GLU A 93 4.04 2.05 19.17
CA GLU A 93 4.98 3.17 19.29
C GLU A 93 6.44 2.73 19.48
N THR A 94 6.70 1.44 19.66
CA THR A 94 8.07 0.91 19.67
C THR A 94 8.66 0.93 18.26
N PRO A 95 9.83 1.56 18.06
CA PRO A 95 10.55 1.48 16.78
C PRO A 95 10.87 0.02 16.43
N LEU A 96 10.84 -0.30 15.15
CA LEU A 96 11.42 -1.55 14.68
C LEU A 96 12.94 -1.50 14.86
N SER A 97 13.57 -2.65 15.13
CA SER A 97 15.03 -2.75 15.18
C SER A 97 15.67 -2.31 13.86
N GLU A 98 14.98 -2.56 12.75
CA GLU A 98 15.34 -2.12 11.42
C GLU A 98 14.08 -1.95 10.57
N VAL A 99 13.97 -0.82 9.87
CA VAL A 99 13.03 -0.65 8.76
C VAL A 99 13.85 -0.83 7.49
N PRO A 100 13.50 -1.76 6.58
CA PRO A 100 14.27 -1.96 5.37
C PRO A 100 14.39 -0.65 4.58
N ALA A 101 15.62 -0.29 4.21
CA ALA A 101 15.82 0.73 3.19
C ALA A 101 15.12 0.28 1.91
N TRP A 102 14.38 1.18 1.27
CA TRP A 102 13.67 0.88 0.03
C TRP A 102 13.83 2.04 -0.95
N GLY A 103 15.07 2.24 -1.40
CA GLY A 103 15.50 3.28 -2.31
C GLY A 103 15.57 2.80 -3.77
N PRO A 104 16.18 3.60 -4.65
CA PRO A 104 16.30 3.27 -6.07
C PRO A 104 16.93 1.90 -6.34
N GLU A 105 17.92 1.50 -5.55
CA GLU A 105 18.64 0.24 -5.74
C GLU A 105 17.76 -0.97 -5.43
N GLU A 106 17.07 -0.98 -4.28
CA GLU A 106 16.16 -2.06 -3.90
C GLU A 106 14.96 -2.15 -4.84
N ILE A 107 14.41 -1.00 -5.25
CA ILE A 107 13.32 -0.95 -6.23
C ILE A 107 13.79 -1.55 -7.55
N ALA A 108 14.95 -1.14 -8.07
CA ALA A 108 15.50 -1.68 -9.31
C ALA A 108 15.80 -3.18 -9.22
N ALA A 109 16.34 -3.65 -8.09
CA ALA A 109 16.63 -5.05 -7.84
C ALA A 109 15.36 -5.91 -7.74
N SER A 110 14.23 -5.33 -7.33
CA SER A 110 12.94 -6.04 -7.26
C SER A 110 12.27 -6.25 -8.62
N ARG A 111 12.77 -5.60 -9.68
CA ARG A 111 12.18 -5.65 -11.02
C ARG A 111 12.33 -7.05 -11.62
N SER A 112 11.22 -7.63 -12.03
CA SER A 112 11.15 -8.92 -12.70
C SER A 112 10.28 -8.80 -13.94
N LEU A 113 10.82 -9.15 -15.10
CA LEU A 113 10.06 -9.24 -16.34
C LEU A 113 9.78 -10.72 -16.65
N ASP A 114 8.61 -11.00 -17.23
CA ASP A 114 8.31 -12.36 -17.69
C ASP A 114 9.21 -12.70 -18.89
N PRO A 115 10.14 -13.66 -18.78
CA PRO A 115 11.01 -14.03 -19.90
C PRO A 115 10.25 -14.69 -21.06
N GLY A 116 9.03 -15.17 -20.83
CA GLY A 116 8.15 -15.73 -21.84
C GLY A 116 7.21 -14.71 -22.50
N TYR A 117 7.21 -13.46 -22.04
CA TYR A 117 6.37 -12.42 -22.62
C TYR A 117 6.80 -12.08 -24.05
N VAL A 118 5.85 -12.16 -24.98
CA VAL A 118 6.00 -11.74 -26.37
C VAL A 118 4.89 -10.72 -26.67
N PRO A 119 5.23 -9.47 -27.04
CA PRO A 119 4.23 -8.47 -27.38
C PRO A 119 3.37 -8.91 -28.57
N ALA A 120 2.06 -8.70 -28.48
CA ALA A 120 1.17 -8.87 -29.63
C ALA A 120 1.11 -7.57 -30.46
N ALA A 121 1.08 -7.69 -31.79
CA ALA A 121 0.95 -6.53 -32.69
C ALA A 121 -0.50 -6.01 -32.80
N ALA A 122 -1.48 -6.81 -32.35
CA ALA A 122 -2.90 -6.53 -32.28
C ALA A 122 -3.53 -7.44 -31.20
N PRO A 123 -4.76 -7.16 -30.72
CA PRO A 123 -5.47 -8.06 -29.80
C PRO A 123 -5.55 -9.51 -30.30
N VAL A 124 -5.32 -10.48 -29.41
CA VAL A 124 -5.42 -11.93 -29.72
C VAL A 124 -6.84 -12.49 -29.61
N PHE A 125 -7.82 -11.60 -29.48
CA PHE A 125 -9.25 -11.88 -29.36
C PHE A 125 -10.06 -10.95 -30.28
N ASP A 126 -11.32 -11.31 -30.49
CA ASP A 126 -12.22 -10.58 -31.39
C ASP A 126 -13.01 -9.45 -30.70
N ALA A 127 -13.03 -9.39 -29.36
CA ALA A 127 -13.73 -8.35 -28.61
C ALA A 127 -13.13 -6.95 -28.87
N ASP A 128 -13.95 -5.90 -28.79
CA ASP A 128 -13.47 -4.52 -28.92
C ASP A 128 -12.52 -4.18 -27.76
N PRO A 129 -11.21 -3.93 -28.02
CA PRO A 129 -10.25 -3.61 -26.97
C PRO A 129 -10.60 -2.32 -26.21
N MET A 130 -11.41 -1.43 -26.79
CA MET A 130 -11.85 -0.19 -26.15
C MET A 130 -13.09 -0.35 -25.29
N ASN A 131 -13.70 -1.54 -25.29
CA ASN A 131 -14.86 -1.88 -24.47
C ASN A 131 -14.56 -3.02 -23.48
N LEU A 132 -13.31 -3.17 -23.06
CA LEU A 132 -12.94 -4.16 -22.04
C LEU A 132 -13.19 -3.64 -20.62
N PHE A 133 -13.60 -4.54 -19.73
CA PHE A 133 -13.61 -4.30 -18.29
C PHE A 133 -12.46 -5.06 -17.62
N VAL A 134 -11.74 -4.36 -16.75
CA VAL A 134 -10.72 -4.95 -15.86
C VAL A 134 -11.33 -5.05 -14.47
N VAL A 135 -11.80 -6.25 -14.10
CA VAL A 135 -12.57 -6.49 -12.88
C VAL A 135 -11.64 -7.02 -11.79
N VAL A 136 -11.48 -6.26 -10.71
CA VAL A 136 -10.65 -6.66 -9.57
C VAL A 136 -11.43 -7.62 -8.67
N GLU A 137 -10.92 -8.84 -8.53
CA GLU A 137 -11.44 -9.90 -7.66
C GLU A 137 -10.66 -9.90 -6.34
N SER A 138 -11.07 -9.03 -5.40
CA SER A 138 -10.32 -8.82 -4.16
C SER A 138 -10.32 -10.03 -3.22
N GLY A 139 -11.27 -10.95 -3.36
CA GLY A 139 -11.44 -12.12 -2.48
C GLY A 139 -10.33 -13.16 -2.60
N ASP A 140 -9.77 -13.34 -3.80
CA ASP A 140 -8.71 -14.34 -4.06
C ASP A 140 -7.54 -13.79 -4.90
N HIS A 141 -7.41 -12.46 -4.98
CA HIS A 141 -6.29 -11.74 -5.61
C HIS A 141 -6.12 -12.02 -7.10
N HIS A 142 -7.20 -11.84 -7.86
CA HIS A 142 -7.20 -11.93 -9.31
C HIS A 142 -7.77 -10.68 -9.97
N ILE A 143 -7.53 -10.57 -11.27
CA ILE A 143 -8.26 -9.70 -12.16
C ILE A 143 -8.81 -10.53 -13.32
N SER A 144 -10.08 -10.31 -13.65
CA SER A 144 -10.69 -10.78 -14.89
C SER A 144 -10.68 -9.67 -15.94
N VAL A 145 -10.25 -10.01 -17.16
CA VAL A 145 -10.44 -9.19 -18.37
C VAL A 145 -11.73 -9.65 -19.02
N LEU A 146 -12.73 -8.78 -19.06
CA LEU A 146 -14.08 -9.10 -19.50
C LEU A 146 -14.42 -8.33 -20.78
N ASP A 147 -14.97 -9.02 -21.76
CA ASP A 147 -15.62 -8.42 -22.94
C ASP A 147 -16.84 -7.60 -22.48
N GLY A 148 -16.88 -6.30 -22.79
CA GLY A 148 -17.96 -5.41 -22.38
C GLY A 148 -19.25 -5.52 -23.19
N ASP A 149 -19.22 -6.20 -24.33
CA ASP A 149 -20.41 -6.45 -25.15
C ASP A 149 -21.04 -7.80 -24.81
N ARG A 150 -20.21 -8.84 -24.65
CA ARG A 150 -20.67 -10.22 -24.41
C ARG A 150 -20.67 -10.64 -22.95
N PHE A 151 -19.98 -9.90 -22.08
CA PHE A 151 -19.75 -10.25 -20.68
C PHE A 151 -19.06 -11.62 -20.50
N GLU A 152 -18.19 -11.97 -21.45
CA GLU A 152 -17.36 -13.18 -21.40
C GLU A 152 -15.97 -12.85 -20.84
N VAL A 153 -15.44 -13.75 -20.00
CA VAL A 153 -14.08 -13.60 -19.46
C VAL A 153 -13.08 -14.03 -20.51
N LEU A 154 -12.27 -13.08 -20.98
CA LEU A 154 -11.21 -13.30 -21.98
C LEU A 154 -9.93 -13.86 -21.33
N ASP A 155 -9.58 -13.34 -20.16
CA ASP A 155 -8.52 -13.89 -19.31
C ASP A 155 -8.82 -13.64 -17.83
N ARG A 156 -8.17 -14.42 -16.97
CA ARG A 156 -8.16 -14.22 -15.53
C ARG A 156 -6.76 -14.48 -14.98
N PHE A 157 -6.12 -13.46 -14.45
CA PHE A 157 -4.73 -13.53 -14.02
C PHE A 157 -4.53 -13.17 -12.54
N PRO A 158 -3.54 -13.77 -11.87
CA PRO A 158 -3.24 -13.46 -10.47
C PRO A 158 -2.56 -12.09 -10.34
N THR A 159 -2.96 -11.34 -9.30
CA THR A 159 -2.37 -10.04 -8.97
C THR A 159 -1.41 -10.16 -7.78
N PRO A 160 -0.60 -9.12 -7.51
CA PRO A 160 -0.02 -8.94 -6.19
C PRO A 160 -1.11 -8.81 -5.11
N PHE A 161 -0.71 -8.98 -3.85
CA PHE A 161 -1.60 -8.98 -2.70
C PHE A 161 -2.32 -7.63 -2.53
N ALA A 162 -3.64 -7.63 -2.38
CA ALA A 162 -4.43 -6.42 -2.07
C ALA A 162 -4.25 -5.25 -3.07
N VAL A 163 -4.81 -5.40 -4.28
CA VAL A 163 -4.90 -4.32 -5.29
C VAL A 163 -5.56 -3.07 -4.70
N HIS A 164 -5.01 -1.90 -5.02
CA HIS A 164 -5.48 -0.62 -4.49
C HIS A 164 -5.29 0.53 -5.48
N GLY A 165 -6.02 1.63 -5.29
CA GLY A 165 -5.97 2.80 -6.17
C GLY A 165 -6.63 2.63 -7.55
N GLY A 166 -7.08 1.41 -7.87
CA GLY A 166 -7.68 1.03 -9.14
C GLY A 166 -6.64 0.91 -10.27
N PRO A 167 -6.86 0.01 -11.25
CA PRO A 167 -5.99 -0.08 -12.42
C PRO A 167 -5.87 1.26 -13.17
N LYS A 168 -4.76 1.47 -13.87
CA LYS A 168 -4.54 2.62 -14.77
C LYS A 168 -4.09 2.12 -16.13
N PHE A 169 -4.58 2.75 -17.18
CA PHE A 169 -4.35 2.32 -18.56
C PHE A 169 -3.33 3.22 -19.25
N SER A 170 -2.53 2.67 -20.15
CA SER A 170 -1.83 3.50 -21.13
C SER A 170 -2.84 4.33 -21.95
N PRO A 171 -2.43 5.48 -22.52
CA PRO A 171 -3.36 6.38 -23.22
C PRO A 171 -4.13 5.73 -24.38
N ASP A 172 -3.54 4.71 -25.00
CA ASP A 172 -4.12 3.91 -26.08
C ASP A 172 -4.96 2.72 -25.61
N GLY A 173 -5.06 2.49 -24.30
CA GLY A 173 -5.79 1.36 -23.71
C GLY A 173 -5.09 0.01 -23.85
N HIS A 174 -3.87 -0.07 -24.39
CA HIS A 174 -3.17 -1.33 -24.64
C HIS A 174 -2.66 -1.99 -23.35
N PHE A 175 -2.00 -1.24 -22.48
CA PHE A 175 -1.45 -1.78 -21.23
C PHE A 175 -2.29 -1.35 -20.04
N VAL A 176 -2.40 -2.24 -19.05
CA VAL A 176 -2.93 -1.92 -17.73
C VAL A 176 -1.83 -2.07 -16.67
N PHE A 177 -1.82 -1.14 -15.73
CA PHE A 177 -0.93 -1.11 -14.59
C PHE A 177 -1.75 -1.28 -13.32
N VAL A 178 -1.37 -2.26 -12.51
CA VAL A 178 -2.07 -2.68 -11.31
C VAL A 178 -1.13 -2.51 -10.13
N MET A 179 -1.53 -1.75 -9.12
CA MET A 179 -0.73 -1.53 -7.91
C MET A 179 -1.36 -2.27 -6.73
N SER A 180 -0.54 -2.90 -5.90
CA SER A 180 -0.92 -3.40 -4.58
C SER A 180 -0.52 -2.47 -3.45
N ARG A 181 -1.20 -2.62 -2.30
CA ARG A 181 -0.85 -1.86 -1.10
C ARG A 181 0.53 -2.18 -0.53
N ASP A 182 1.06 -3.37 -0.75
CA ASP A 182 2.42 -3.76 -0.33
C ASP A 182 3.52 -3.27 -1.30
N GLY A 183 3.13 -2.47 -2.29
CA GLY A 183 3.99 -1.65 -3.14
C GLY A 183 4.44 -2.28 -4.45
N TRP A 184 3.89 -3.43 -4.82
CA TRP A 184 4.09 -3.97 -6.16
C TRP A 184 3.28 -3.20 -7.20
N VAL A 185 3.88 -3.07 -8.37
CA VAL A 185 3.26 -2.65 -9.62
C VAL A 185 3.42 -3.79 -10.61
N GLN A 186 2.30 -4.25 -11.16
CA GLN A 186 2.24 -5.23 -12.24
C GLN A 186 1.85 -4.50 -13.53
N LYS A 187 2.59 -4.75 -14.61
CA LYS A 187 2.22 -4.32 -15.97
C LYS A 187 1.69 -5.54 -16.71
N TYR A 188 0.53 -5.36 -17.33
CA TYR A 188 -0.14 -6.41 -18.09
C TYR A 188 -0.52 -5.88 -19.48
N ASP A 189 -0.25 -6.69 -20.49
CA ASP A 189 -0.58 -6.43 -21.90
C ASP A 189 -1.99 -6.97 -22.17
N LEU A 190 -2.96 -6.08 -22.38
CA LEU A 190 -4.33 -6.46 -22.65
C LEU A 190 -4.51 -7.05 -24.05
N TRP A 191 -3.60 -6.82 -24.99
CA TRP A 191 -3.73 -7.40 -26.34
C TRP A 191 -3.24 -8.83 -26.40
N SER A 192 -2.12 -9.14 -25.75
CA SER A 192 -1.60 -10.52 -25.69
C SER A 192 -2.20 -11.35 -24.57
N LEU A 193 -2.94 -10.73 -23.64
CA LEU A 193 -3.44 -11.33 -22.41
C LEU A 193 -2.30 -11.97 -21.60
N ARG A 194 -1.21 -11.21 -21.43
CA ARG A 194 0.00 -11.66 -20.72
C ARG A 194 0.53 -10.61 -19.77
N GLU A 195 1.06 -11.09 -18.66
CA GLU A 195 1.88 -10.26 -17.79
C GLU A 195 3.19 -9.88 -18.50
N VAL A 196 3.55 -8.59 -18.43
CA VAL A 196 4.84 -8.10 -18.92
C VAL A 196 5.89 -8.22 -17.82
N GLY A 197 5.50 -7.92 -16.58
CA GLY A 197 6.36 -8.03 -15.42
C GLY A 197 5.88 -7.20 -14.24
N ARG A 198 6.72 -7.17 -13.20
CA ARG A 198 6.46 -6.51 -11.92
C ARG A 198 7.68 -5.75 -11.41
N ILE A 199 7.42 -4.76 -10.56
CA ILE A 199 8.43 -4.08 -9.75
C ILE A 199 7.82 -3.64 -8.43
N ARG A 200 8.60 -3.63 -7.35
CA ARG A 200 8.13 -3.18 -6.04
C ARG A 200 8.63 -1.77 -5.74
N ALA A 201 7.76 -0.78 -6.00
CA ALA A 201 8.05 0.64 -5.94
C ALA A 201 8.09 1.25 -4.52
N GLY A 202 7.59 0.51 -3.52
CA GLY A 202 7.53 0.89 -2.11
C GLY A 202 7.26 -0.32 -1.22
N LEU A 203 7.22 -0.09 0.09
CA LEU A 203 6.83 -1.10 1.10
C LEU A 203 5.35 -0.97 1.47
N ASN A 204 4.80 0.25 1.42
CA ASN A 204 3.37 0.49 1.52
C ASN A 204 2.96 1.61 0.55
N SER A 205 2.10 1.31 -0.43
CA SER A 205 1.70 2.23 -1.50
C SER A 205 0.19 2.48 -1.51
N ARG A 206 -0.24 3.58 -2.14
CA ARG A 206 -1.63 4.04 -2.10
C ARG A 206 -2.29 4.25 -3.45
N ASN A 207 -1.60 4.85 -4.41
CA ASN A 207 -2.20 5.19 -5.69
C ASN A 207 -1.12 5.26 -6.77
N ILE A 208 -1.54 5.11 -8.03
CA ILE A 208 -0.72 5.26 -9.22
C ILE A 208 -1.37 6.19 -10.23
N ALA A 209 -0.57 6.90 -11.03
CA ALA A 209 -1.04 7.70 -12.16
C ALA A 209 -0.07 7.60 -13.34
N ILE A 210 -0.61 7.65 -14.56
CA ILE A 210 0.16 7.58 -15.81
C ILE A 210 0.26 8.99 -16.41
N SER A 211 1.41 9.34 -16.98
CA SER A 211 1.62 10.64 -17.65
C SER A 211 0.79 10.74 -18.93
N HIS A 212 0.56 11.96 -19.41
CA HIS A 212 -0.27 12.22 -20.61
C HIS A 212 0.26 11.60 -21.90
N ASP A 213 1.57 11.47 -22.01
CA ASP A 213 2.25 10.81 -23.12
C ASP A 213 2.43 9.31 -22.89
N GLY A 214 1.92 8.79 -21.77
CA GLY A 214 1.98 7.38 -21.42
C GLY A 214 3.38 6.87 -21.08
N LYS A 215 4.40 7.71 -20.94
CA LYS A 215 5.81 7.28 -20.71
C LYS A 215 6.16 7.01 -19.26
N TRP A 216 5.44 7.64 -18.32
CA TRP A 216 5.79 7.63 -16.90
C TRP A 216 4.62 7.15 -16.06
N LEU A 217 4.94 6.34 -15.04
CA LEU A 217 4.02 5.91 -14.00
C LEU A 217 4.52 6.44 -12.65
N ALA A 218 3.73 7.29 -12.01
CA ALA A 218 4.00 7.71 -10.64
C ALA A 218 3.34 6.76 -9.65
N VAL A 219 4.08 6.33 -8.63
CA VAL A 219 3.62 5.50 -7.52
C VAL A 219 3.72 6.29 -6.23
N ALA A 220 2.58 6.52 -5.59
CA ALA A 220 2.47 7.23 -4.32
C ALA A 220 2.68 6.28 -3.14
N ASN A 221 3.73 6.52 -2.36
CA ASN A 221 4.09 5.67 -1.23
C ASN A 221 3.74 6.33 0.12
N TYR A 222 3.32 5.48 1.05
CA TYR A 222 3.28 5.76 2.48
C TYR A 222 4.60 5.36 3.16
N LEU A 223 5.21 4.26 2.71
CA LEU A 223 6.48 3.78 3.23
C LEU A 223 7.38 3.31 2.07
N PRO A 224 8.56 3.90 1.88
CA PRO A 224 8.98 5.19 2.45
C PRO A 224 8.08 6.36 1.98
N ALA A 225 8.21 7.53 2.61
CA ALA A 225 7.47 8.73 2.22
C ALA A 225 8.03 9.31 0.90
N THR A 226 7.74 8.63 -0.21
CA THR A 226 8.28 8.94 -1.53
C THR A 226 7.20 8.94 -2.62
N VAL A 227 7.54 9.53 -3.76
CA VAL A 227 6.95 9.15 -5.05
C VAL A 227 8.02 8.50 -5.90
N THR A 228 7.71 7.29 -6.38
CA THR A 228 8.56 6.56 -7.32
C THR A 228 8.02 6.76 -8.73
N ILE A 229 8.85 7.26 -9.64
CA ILE A 229 8.52 7.40 -11.06
C ILE A 229 9.18 6.26 -11.82
N LEU A 230 8.36 5.48 -12.52
CA LEU A 230 8.76 4.35 -13.33
C LEU A 230 8.55 4.66 -14.82
N SER A 231 9.41 4.11 -15.67
CA SER A 231 9.16 3.98 -17.11
C SER A 231 8.00 3.01 -17.33
N THR A 232 6.98 3.42 -18.07
CA THR A 232 5.88 2.52 -18.46
C THR A 232 6.31 1.51 -19.52
N ALA A 233 7.37 1.79 -20.28
CA ALA A 233 7.86 0.90 -21.33
C ALA A 233 8.27 -0.45 -20.74
N ASP A 234 8.99 -0.40 -19.62
CA ASP A 234 9.68 -1.57 -19.09
C ASP A 234 9.71 -1.65 -17.57
N LEU A 235 9.05 -0.76 -16.83
CA LEU A 235 9.07 -0.67 -15.36
C LEU A 235 10.42 -0.24 -14.74
N SER A 236 11.39 0.21 -15.52
CA SER A 236 12.66 0.72 -14.96
C SER A 236 12.44 1.98 -14.10
N VAL A 237 13.29 2.16 -13.09
CA VAL A 237 13.21 3.30 -12.17
C VAL A 237 13.77 4.55 -12.85
N ALA A 238 12.92 5.55 -13.08
CA ALA A 238 13.34 6.83 -13.62
C ALA A 238 13.75 7.80 -12.51
N ARG A 239 13.00 7.82 -11.40
CA ARG A 239 13.30 8.67 -10.24
C ARG A 239 12.63 8.14 -8.98
N VAL A 240 13.27 8.35 -7.83
CA VAL A 240 12.63 8.23 -6.51
C VAL A 240 12.76 9.58 -5.83
N ILE A 241 11.63 10.19 -5.46
CA ILE A 241 11.57 11.53 -4.90
C ILE A 241 11.11 11.41 -3.45
N ALA A 242 11.95 11.84 -2.52
CA ALA A 242 11.55 12.00 -1.13
C ALA A 242 10.51 13.12 -1.03
N VAL A 243 9.40 12.85 -0.33
CA VAL A 243 8.31 13.81 -0.17
C VAL A 243 8.42 14.42 1.22
N THR A 244 8.88 15.65 1.26
CA THR A 244 9.06 16.43 2.49
C THR A 244 8.38 17.78 2.34
N ASP A 245 7.67 18.24 3.36
CA ASP A 245 7.12 19.60 3.37
C ASP A 245 8.23 20.67 3.27
N ARG A 246 7.84 21.93 3.12
CA ARG A 246 8.79 23.07 3.08
C ARG A 246 9.72 23.19 4.29
N LYS A 247 9.37 22.56 5.41
CA LYS A 247 10.16 22.55 6.65
C LYS A 247 11.07 21.32 6.74
N GLY A 248 11.05 20.44 5.73
CA GLY A 248 11.84 19.21 5.68
C GLY A 248 11.19 18.02 6.40
N ASN A 249 9.94 18.13 6.85
CA ASN A 249 9.26 17.00 7.49
C ASN A 249 8.74 16.03 6.43
N PRO A 250 8.96 14.71 6.57
CA PRO A 250 8.42 13.75 5.62
C PRO A 250 6.89 13.76 5.62
N SER A 251 6.28 13.55 4.45
CA SER A 251 4.84 13.35 4.32
C SER A 251 4.55 12.17 3.40
N ARG A 252 3.60 11.34 3.82
CA ARG A 252 3.03 10.31 2.95
C ARG A 252 2.25 10.95 1.80
N VAL A 253 2.14 10.24 0.69
CA VAL A 253 1.35 10.69 -0.47
C VAL A 253 0.01 10.00 -0.48
N SER A 254 -1.07 10.77 -0.29
CA SER A 254 -2.42 10.23 -0.21
C SER A 254 -2.94 9.78 -1.57
N ALA A 255 -2.69 10.57 -2.61
CA ALA A 255 -3.09 10.29 -3.97
C ALA A 255 -2.17 11.02 -4.94
N VAL A 256 -2.02 10.43 -6.13
CA VAL A 256 -1.37 11.04 -7.28
C VAL A 256 -2.36 11.02 -8.44
N TYR A 257 -2.44 12.14 -9.15
CA TYR A 257 -3.32 12.33 -10.29
C TYR A 257 -2.53 12.88 -11.46
N GLN A 258 -3.06 12.69 -12.65
CA GLN A 258 -2.53 13.28 -13.87
C GLN A 258 -3.24 14.61 -14.15
N ALA A 259 -2.50 15.60 -14.64
CA ALA A 259 -3.05 16.84 -15.19
C ALA A 259 -2.59 17.00 -16.65
N PRO A 260 -3.31 16.40 -17.62
CA PRO A 260 -2.85 16.35 -19.02
C PRO A 260 -2.54 17.70 -19.66
N PRO A 261 -3.38 18.76 -19.51
CA PRO A 261 -3.07 20.08 -20.07
C PRO A 261 -1.80 20.71 -19.50
N ARG A 262 -1.40 20.29 -18.29
CA ARG A 262 -0.20 20.76 -17.59
C ARG A 262 1.00 19.83 -17.75
N LYS A 263 0.81 18.69 -18.44
CA LYS A 263 1.83 17.65 -18.62
C LYS A 263 2.51 17.27 -17.31
N SER A 264 1.74 17.11 -16.25
CA SER A 264 2.25 16.94 -14.89
C SER A 264 1.47 15.91 -14.09
N PHE A 265 2.07 15.48 -12.98
CA PHE A 265 1.38 14.82 -11.88
C PHE A 265 1.04 15.82 -10.77
N ILE A 266 -0.12 15.63 -10.13
CA ILE A 266 -0.55 16.36 -8.94
C ILE A 266 -0.60 15.40 -7.76
N LEU A 267 0.05 15.74 -6.66
CA LEU A 267 0.15 14.90 -5.46
C LEU A 267 -0.57 15.59 -4.31
N ALA A 268 -1.44 14.84 -3.61
CA ALA A 268 -2.03 15.27 -2.35
C ALA A 268 -1.20 14.72 -1.17
N LEU A 269 -0.63 15.60 -0.36
CA LEU A 269 0.20 15.22 0.79
C LEU A 269 -0.68 14.94 2.01
N LYS A 270 -0.41 13.83 2.71
CA LYS A 270 -1.26 13.32 3.79
C LYS A 270 -0.98 14.00 5.14
N ASP A 271 0.27 14.37 5.35
CA ASP A 271 0.82 14.83 6.64
C ASP A 271 1.24 16.30 6.61
N ALA A 272 1.22 16.90 5.42
CA ALA A 272 1.51 18.31 5.19
C ALA A 272 0.33 19.00 4.49
N PRO A 273 0.02 20.26 4.82
CA PRO A 273 -1.02 21.05 4.14
C PRO A 273 -0.50 21.58 2.79
N GLU A 274 0.00 20.68 1.94
CA GLU A 274 0.63 20.98 0.66
C GLU A 274 0.04 20.12 -0.46
N ILE A 275 0.11 20.63 -1.67
CA ILE A 275 -0.10 19.90 -2.92
C ILE A 275 1.15 20.12 -3.76
N TRP A 276 1.65 19.06 -4.38
CA TRP A 276 2.80 19.16 -5.28
C TRP A 276 2.35 18.99 -6.72
N GLU A 277 3.06 19.66 -7.62
CA GLU A 277 2.99 19.43 -9.06
C GLU A 277 4.36 18.99 -9.56
N ILE A 278 4.42 17.88 -10.29
CA ILE A 278 5.64 17.32 -10.86
C ILE A 278 5.49 17.27 -12.37
N ALA A 279 6.21 18.09 -13.12
CA ALA A 279 6.25 18.00 -14.58
C ALA A 279 6.74 16.62 -15.04
N THR A 280 6.11 16.14 -16.11
CA THR A 280 6.42 14.86 -16.77
C THR A 280 7.06 15.05 -18.15
N ASP A 281 7.11 16.30 -18.62
CA ASP A 281 7.57 16.69 -19.95
C ASP A 281 8.40 17.98 -19.86
N PRO A 282 9.48 18.13 -20.64
CA PRO A 282 10.28 19.36 -20.68
C PRO A 282 9.50 20.61 -21.08
N GLU A 283 8.44 20.43 -21.89
CA GLU A 283 7.55 21.50 -22.37
C GLU A 283 6.31 21.64 -21.47
N ALA A 284 6.40 21.22 -20.20
CA ALA A 284 5.35 21.48 -19.22
C ALA A 284 5.29 22.98 -18.89
N PRO A 285 4.10 23.55 -18.64
CA PRO A 285 3.97 24.91 -18.15
C PRO A 285 4.75 25.13 -16.84
N PRO A 286 5.12 26.38 -16.52
CA PRO A 286 5.77 26.70 -15.25
C PRO A 286 4.98 26.17 -14.05
N GLN A 287 5.73 25.63 -13.08
CA GLN A 287 5.22 25.25 -11.76
C GLN A 287 5.33 26.47 -10.85
N HIS A 288 4.33 26.65 -10.00
CA HIS A 288 4.27 27.78 -9.09
C HIS A 288 4.29 27.30 -7.65
N GLU A 289 5.09 27.97 -6.84
CA GLU A 289 5.21 27.68 -5.42
C GLU A 289 4.35 28.63 -4.59
N GLY A 290 3.63 28.11 -3.60
CA GLY A 290 2.90 28.91 -2.60
C GLY A 290 1.39 28.85 -2.77
N PHE A 291 0.67 29.75 -2.09
CA PHE A 291 -0.78 29.87 -2.24
C PHE A 291 -1.10 30.53 -3.58
N VAL A 292 -1.63 29.73 -4.50
CA VAL A 292 -2.06 30.15 -5.82
C VAL A 292 -3.57 30.04 -5.89
N HIS A 293 -4.26 31.14 -6.17
CA HIS A 293 -5.73 31.18 -6.22
C HIS A 293 -6.33 31.23 -7.64
N SER A 294 -5.59 31.67 -8.67
CA SER A 294 -5.97 31.63 -10.10
C SER A 294 -4.81 32.09 -10.99
N PHE A 295 -4.74 31.61 -12.24
CA PHE A 295 -3.87 32.11 -13.32
C PHE A 295 -4.66 32.45 -14.60
N GLU A 296 -5.88 32.94 -14.43
CA GLU A 296 -6.59 33.65 -15.50
C GLU A 296 -5.98 35.04 -15.76
#